data_AF-T0M6Q4-F1
#
_entry.id   AF-T0M6Q4-F1
#
_cell.length_a   1.000
_cell.length_b   1.000
_cell.length_c   1.000
_cell.angle_alpha   90.00
_cell.angle_beta   90.00
_cell.angle_gamma   90.00
#
_symmetry.space_group_name_H-M   'P 1'
#
loop_
_entity.id
_entity.type
_entity.pdbx_description
1 polymer ?
#
loop_
_entity_poly.entity_id
_entity_poly.type
_entity_poly.pdbx_seq_one_letter_code
_entity_poly.pdbx_strand_id
1 'polypeptide(L)'
;MPPRLQSLQRLGTVSLCLRPAVRPATPSFLPVVQTANLSLRERKRKAKSDPYRYQQAQQRKAANVKRQAEIQAEKDANWGDPIHGIPSPFVESFDSAGQAPKTPDIKDGKGKIIAEGHALPTTPGLLNHLVTRDELEQVIQKAYTLTKPLKSDNPETADPVKEQQAEQEHEKNHAKVVEILNRILSLENANSKILLHSNIKRCVEEFGRHNTDKVLRQKPKSALADPNAPPKPERAGPDTGSSEVQIAILTAKIRKLAKELGQNRGYKDKHNKRNLRVLCHRRQRLMRYMEKKERGSERWTSMLEKLGLSPATWQEQISF
;
A
#
# COMPACT_ATOMS: atom_id res chain seq x y z
N MET A 1 23.15 49.02 65.05
CA MET A 1 21.81 49.65 65.25
C MET A 1 21.82 50.99 64.53
N PRO A 2 20.71 51.51 63.94
CA PRO A 2 19.29 51.27 64.27
C PRO A 2 18.36 50.96 63.05
N PRO A 3 17.02 50.80 63.25
CA PRO A 3 16.11 50.00 62.41
C PRO A 3 14.82 50.71 61.88
N ARG A 4 13.95 49.94 61.18
CA ARG A 4 12.48 50.07 60.92
C ARG A 4 12.02 51.23 60.00
N LEU A 5 11.08 51.05 59.05
CA LEU A 5 9.63 50.84 59.27
C LEU A 5 8.91 50.28 58.01
N GLN A 6 7.85 49.50 58.23
CA GLN A 6 6.83 49.16 57.24
C GLN A 6 5.89 50.35 57.01
N SER A 7 5.50 50.61 55.76
CA SER A 7 4.32 51.42 55.45
C SER A 7 3.54 50.78 54.31
N LEU A 8 2.30 50.40 54.59
CA LEU A 8 1.33 49.96 53.59
C LEU A 8 0.57 51.16 53.00
N GLN A 9 0.08 50.91 51.78
CA GLN A 9 -0.97 51.60 51.02
C GLN A 9 -0.59 52.85 50.22
N ARG A 10 -0.75 52.75 48.90
CA ARG A 10 -1.76 53.54 48.16
C ARG A 10 -2.11 52.87 46.83
N LEU A 11 -3.41 52.88 46.55
CA LEU A 11 -4.09 52.40 45.36
C LEU A 11 -3.59 53.16 44.12
N GLY A 12 -3.09 52.44 43.12
CA GLY A 12 -2.78 52.94 41.79
C GLY A 12 -3.70 52.28 40.76
N THR A 13 -4.61 53.07 40.21
CA THR A 13 -5.59 52.72 39.17
C THR A 13 -4.91 52.30 37.87
N VAL A 14 -5.19 51.08 37.39
CA VAL A 14 -4.79 50.64 36.04
C VAL A 14 -5.98 50.80 35.10
N SER A 15 -5.90 51.76 34.17
CA SER A 15 -6.80 51.89 33.03
C SER A 15 -6.68 50.67 32.12
N LEU A 16 -7.74 49.85 32.04
CA LEU A 16 -7.86 48.77 31.07
C LEU A 16 -8.59 49.28 29.82
N CYS A 17 -7.89 49.25 28.68
CA CYS A 17 -8.47 49.46 27.36
C CYS A 17 -9.51 48.35 27.07
N LEU A 18 -10.78 48.72 27.01
CA LEU A 18 -11.89 47.84 26.62
C LEU A 18 -11.86 47.59 25.11
N ARG A 19 -11.29 46.46 24.69
CA ARG A 19 -11.73 45.76 23.46
C ARG A 19 -12.79 44.74 23.88
N PRO A 20 -14.03 44.77 23.34
CA PRO A 20 -14.98 43.70 23.60
C PRO A 20 -14.48 42.43 22.91
N ALA A 21 -13.95 41.49 23.69
CA ALA A 21 -13.73 40.14 23.23
C ALA A 21 -15.10 39.53 22.85
N VAL A 22 -15.19 38.96 21.64
CA VAL A 22 -16.31 38.10 21.24
C VAL A 22 -16.38 36.97 22.27
N ARG A 23 -17.41 36.98 23.10
CA ARG A 23 -17.64 35.94 24.11
C ARG A 23 -17.75 34.60 23.36
N PRO A 24 -16.97 33.56 23.72
CA PRO A 24 -17.31 32.21 23.29
C PRO A 24 -18.72 31.89 23.81
N ALA A 25 -19.50 31.19 22.99
CA ALA A 25 -20.82 30.70 23.38
C ALA A 25 -20.72 30.05 24.77
N THR A 26 -21.63 30.46 25.66
CA THR A 26 -21.74 29.95 27.04
C THR A 26 -21.57 28.44 27.06
N PRO A 27 -20.73 27.86 27.94
CA PRO A 27 -20.74 26.42 28.13
C PRO A 27 -22.16 26.02 28.52
N SER A 28 -22.71 25.04 27.84
CA SER A 28 -23.99 24.45 28.21
C SER A 28 -23.90 24.04 29.68
N PHE A 29 -24.70 24.69 30.54
CA PHE A 29 -24.91 24.27 31.93
C PHE A 29 -25.71 22.97 31.94
N LEU A 30 -25.14 21.89 31.38
CA LEU A 30 -25.58 20.56 31.74
C LEU A 30 -25.04 20.31 33.14
N PRO A 31 -25.89 19.91 34.11
CA PRO A 31 -25.40 19.56 35.43
C PRO A 31 -24.36 18.45 35.25
N VAL A 32 -23.16 18.67 35.78
CA VAL A 32 -22.16 17.62 35.94
C VAL A 32 -22.74 16.64 36.96
N VAL A 33 -23.55 15.70 36.50
CA VAL A 33 -24.00 14.58 37.33
C VAL A 33 -22.76 13.75 37.57
N GLN A 34 -22.15 13.89 38.75
CA GLN A 34 -21.11 12.98 39.20
C GLN A 34 -21.75 11.60 39.32
N THR A 35 -21.65 10.77 38.28
CA THR A 35 -22.06 9.38 38.33
C THR A 35 -21.02 8.62 39.16
N ALA A 36 -21.10 8.75 40.49
CA ALA A 36 -20.30 7.92 41.37
C ALA A 36 -20.68 6.45 41.12
N ASN A 37 -19.68 5.62 40.83
CA ASN A 37 -19.89 4.18 40.74
C ASN A 37 -20.38 3.68 42.11
N LEU A 38 -21.51 2.96 42.12
CA LEU A 38 -22.05 2.36 43.35
C LEU A 38 -20.97 1.53 44.05
N SER A 39 -20.86 1.69 45.37
CA SER A 39 -19.93 0.90 46.16
C SER A 39 -20.24 -0.61 46.04
N LEU A 40 -19.23 -1.47 46.21
CA LEU A 40 -19.43 -2.92 46.19
C LEU A 40 -20.50 -3.37 47.21
N ARG A 41 -20.54 -2.71 48.38
CA ARG A 41 -21.55 -2.95 49.43
C ARG A 41 -22.95 -2.62 48.94
N GLU A 42 -23.14 -1.48 48.28
CA GLU A 42 -24.44 -1.08 47.73
C GLU A 42 -24.88 -1.96 46.55
N ARG A 43 -23.95 -2.36 45.67
CA ARG A 43 -24.26 -3.30 44.58
C ARG A 43 -24.78 -4.64 45.12
N LYS A 44 -24.13 -5.17 46.17
CA LYS A 44 -24.57 -6.40 46.86
C LYS A 44 -25.92 -6.21 47.55
N ARG A 45 -26.14 -5.08 48.23
CA ARG A 45 -27.44 -4.76 48.86
C ARG A 45 -28.56 -4.70 47.82
N LYS A 46 -28.36 -3.99 46.70
CA LYS A 46 -29.35 -3.90 45.62
C LYS A 46 -29.64 -5.26 44.98
N ALA A 47 -28.60 -6.08 44.75
CA ALA A 47 -28.78 -7.43 44.21
C ALA A 47 -29.58 -8.35 45.14
N LYS A 48 -29.39 -8.23 46.46
CA LYS A 48 -30.15 -8.99 47.48
C LYS A 48 -31.58 -8.46 47.69
N SER A 49 -31.79 -7.15 47.52
CA SER A 49 -33.08 -6.50 47.75
C SER A 49 -34.15 -6.94 46.74
N ASP A 50 -33.75 -7.25 45.50
CA ASP A 50 -34.66 -7.73 44.45
C ASP A 50 -33.92 -8.76 43.57
N PRO A 51 -33.89 -10.04 44.01
CA PRO A 51 -33.13 -11.09 43.32
C PRO A 51 -33.64 -11.36 41.89
N TYR A 52 -34.96 -11.34 41.68
CA TYR A 52 -35.58 -11.67 40.41
C TYR A 52 -35.30 -10.61 39.35
N ARG A 53 -35.51 -9.32 39.68
CA ARG A 53 -35.20 -8.21 38.77
C ARG A 53 -33.71 -8.13 38.46
N TYR A 54 -32.87 -8.41 39.45
CA TYR A 54 -31.42 -8.49 39.27
C TYR A 54 -31.05 -9.61 38.28
N GLN A 55 -31.65 -10.80 38.41
CA GLN A 55 -31.45 -11.92 37.49
C GLN A 55 -31.92 -11.59 36.06
N GLN A 56 -33.08 -10.97 35.89
CA GLN A 56 -33.54 -10.51 34.56
C GLN A 56 -32.57 -9.50 33.93
N ALA A 57 -32.08 -8.53 34.72
CA ALA A 57 -31.10 -7.55 34.24
C ALA A 57 -29.78 -8.23 33.84
N GLN A 58 -29.34 -9.24 34.60
CA GLN A 58 -28.17 -10.05 34.24
C GLN A 58 -28.39 -10.84 32.95
N GLN A 59 -29.57 -11.44 32.73
CA GLN A 59 -29.89 -12.14 31.49
C GLN A 59 -29.84 -11.21 30.27
N ARG A 60 -30.44 -10.01 30.37
CA ARG A 60 -30.37 -8.99 29.31
C ARG A 60 -28.93 -8.56 29.03
N LYS A 61 -28.13 -8.34 30.08
CA LYS A 61 -26.72 -8.02 29.94
C LYS A 61 -25.94 -9.16 29.28
N ALA A 62 -26.16 -10.40 29.71
CA ALA A 62 -25.50 -11.58 29.15
C ALA A 62 -25.81 -11.75 27.66
N ALA A 63 -27.07 -11.55 27.25
CA ALA A 63 -27.46 -11.57 25.84
C ALA A 63 -26.76 -10.47 25.02
N ASN A 64 -26.66 -9.24 25.55
CA ASN A 64 -25.92 -8.16 24.88
C ASN A 64 -24.41 -8.45 24.80
N VAL A 65 -23.80 -8.92 25.89
CA VAL A 65 -22.38 -9.30 25.90
C VAL A 65 -22.10 -10.42 24.90
N LYS A 66 -22.99 -11.42 24.80
CA LYS A 66 -22.89 -12.48 23.79
C LYS A 66 -22.93 -11.91 22.37
N ARG A 67 -23.91 -11.04 22.08
CA ARG A 67 -24.01 -10.36 20.77
C ARG A 67 -22.78 -9.50 20.47
N GLN A 68 -22.27 -8.76 21.45
CA GLN A 68 -21.06 -7.96 21.29
C GLN A 68 -19.84 -8.83 21.01
N ALA A 69 -19.71 -9.98 21.67
CA ALA A 69 -18.63 -10.93 21.43
C ALA A 69 -18.69 -11.52 20.01
N GLU A 70 -19.89 -11.84 19.51
CA GLU A 70 -20.11 -12.29 18.12
C GLU A 70 -19.69 -11.21 17.11
N ILE A 71 -20.17 -9.97 17.27
CA ILE A 71 -19.80 -8.84 16.41
C ILE A 71 -18.29 -8.57 16.48
N GLN A 72 -17.68 -8.69 17.66
CA GLN A 72 -16.25 -8.49 17.82
C GLN A 72 -15.46 -9.59 17.09
N ALA A 73 -15.88 -10.86 17.20
CA ALA A 73 -15.25 -11.95 16.47
C ALA A 73 -15.33 -11.77 14.95
N GLU A 74 -16.47 -11.30 14.42
CA GLU A 74 -16.62 -10.96 13.00
C GLU A 74 -15.70 -9.80 12.58
N LYS A 75 -15.57 -8.78 13.43
CA LYS A 75 -14.66 -7.66 13.17
C LYS A 75 -13.20 -8.07 13.21
N ASP A 76 -12.81 -8.87 14.19
CA ASP A 76 -11.44 -9.35 14.38
C ASP A 76 -11.01 -10.23 13.20
N ALA A 77 -11.91 -11.08 12.68
CA ALA A 77 -11.66 -11.86 11.47
C ALA A 77 -11.38 -10.99 10.23
N ASN A 78 -12.09 -9.86 10.09
CA ASN A 78 -11.90 -8.90 9.00
C ASN A 78 -10.79 -7.86 9.25
N TRP A 79 -10.25 -7.80 10.48
CA TRP A 79 -9.29 -6.78 10.87
C TRP A 79 -7.95 -6.97 10.16
N GLY A 80 -7.51 -8.22 9.99
CA GLY A 80 -6.30 -8.61 9.28
C GLY A 80 -5.00 -8.27 10.01
N ASP A 81 -3.86 -8.50 9.34
CA ASP A 81 -2.54 -8.31 9.93
C ASP A 81 -2.05 -6.85 9.81
N PRO A 82 -1.42 -6.27 10.85
CA PRO A 82 -0.87 -4.91 10.78
C PRO A 82 0.26 -4.74 9.73
N ILE A 83 0.97 -5.82 9.41
CA ILE A 83 2.10 -5.83 8.45
C ILE A 83 1.59 -6.24 7.06
N HIS A 84 0.90 -7.38 6.97
CA HIS A 84 0.53 -7.99 5.71
C HIS A 84 -0.87 -7.60 5.21
N GLY A 85 -1.75 -7.12 6.09
CA GLY A 85 -3.16 -6.96 5.77
C GLY A 85 -3.84 -8.30 5.55
N ILE A 86 -4.67 -8.38 4.53
CA ILE A 86 -5.27 -9.60 4.00
C ILE A 86 -4.52 -9.91 2.70
N PRO A 87 -3.88 -11.08 2.54
CA PRO A 87 -3.08 -11.36 1.34
C PRO A 87 -3.96 -11.32 0.08
N SER A 88 -3.53 -10.54 -0.92
CA SER A 88 -4.19 -10.45 -2.22
C SER A 88 -3.31 -11.07 -3.32
N PRO A 89 -3.91 -11.59 -4.42
CA PRO A 89 -3.15 -12.16 -5.54
C PRO A 89 -2.15 -11.17 -6.14
N PHE A 90 -2.51 -9.88 -6.19
CA PHE A 90 -1.60 -8.84 -6.67
C PHE A 90 -0.37 -8.69 -5.77
N VAL A 91 -0.54 -8.69 -4.45
CA VAL A 91 0.59 -8.61 -3.51
C VAL A 91 1.46 -9.86 -3.56
N GLU A 92 0.87 -11.03 -3.77
CA GLU A 92 1.63 -12.28 -3.94
C GLU A 92 2.47 -12.30 -5.22
N SER A 93 1.94 -11.73 -6.31
CA SER A 93 2.65 -11.60 -7.58
C SER A 93 3.95 -10.78 -7.50
N PHE A 94 4.16 -9.99 -6.44
CA PHE A 94 5.42 -9.27 -6.24
C PHE A 94 6.63 -10.19 -6.10
N ASP A 95 6.43 -11.41 -5.62
CA ASP A 95 7.54 -12.37 -5.43
C ASP A 95 8.16 -12.81 -6.77
N SER A 96 7.37 -12.83 -7.84
CA SER A 96 7.78 -13.21 -9.20
C SER A 96 7.79 -12.02 -10.17
N ALA A 97 7.67 -10.80 -9.66
CA ALA A 97 7.49 -9.58 -10.46
C ALA A 97 6.38 -9.67 -11.53
N GLY A 98 5.32 -10.44 -11.27
CA GLY A 98 4.19 -10.61 -12.19
C GLY A 98 4.48 -11.54 -13.37
N GLN A 99 5.50 -12.38 -13.30
CA GLN A 99 5.81 -13.36 -14.35
C GLN A 99 5.14 -14.72 -14.10
N ALA A 100 4.91 -15.09 -12.82
CA ALA A 100 4.26 -16.36 -12.51
C ALA A 100 2.74 -16.26 -12.68
N PRO A 101 2.10 -17.14 -13.46
CA PRO A 101 0.64 -17.10 -13.69
C PRO A 101 -0.16 -17.68 -12.52
N LYS A 102 0.44 -18.54 -11.69
CA LYS A 102 -0.20 -19.23 -10.57
C LYS A 102 0.77 -19.27 -9.39
N THR A 103 0.24 -19.23 -8.17
CA THR A 103 1.04 -19.55 -6.99
C THR A 103 1.46 -21.03 -7.01
N PRO A 104 2.61 -21.38 -6.40
CA PRO A 104 2.96 -22.79 -6.22
C PRO A 104 1.90 -23.50 -5.36
N ASP A 105 1.60 -24.76 -5.69
CA ASP A 105 0.70 -25.59 -4.89
C ASP A 105 1.32 -25.85 -3.51
N ILE A 106 0.50 -25.80 -2.46
CA ILE A 106 0.94 -26.06 -1.08
C ILE A 106 0.99 -27.58 -0.90
N LYS A 107 2.19 -28.11 -0.64
CA LYS A 107 2.42 -29.55 -0.48
C LYS A 107 2.76 -29.89 0.98
N ASP A 108 2.23 -31.01 1.46
CA ASP A 108 2.62 -31.63 2.73
C ASP A 108 4.09 -32.09 2.69
N GLY A 109 4.66 -32.39 3.87
CA GLY A 109 6.00 -33.00 3.98
C GLY A 109 6.15 -34.36 3.24
N LYS A 110 5.04 -34.95 2.79
CA LYS A 110 4.99 -36.18 1.95
C LYS A 110 4.71 -35.89 0.47
N GLY A 111 4.69 -34.62 0.05
CA GLY A 111 4.46 -34.20 -1.34
C GLY A 111 3.01 -34.18 -1.80
N LYS A 112 2.03 -34.50 -0.93
CA LYS A 112 0.60 -34.42 -1.24
C LYS A 112 0.14 -32.97 -1.27
N ILE A 113 -0.66 -32.59 -2.27
CA ILE A 113 -1.21 -31.24 -2.39
C ILE A 113 -2.29 -31.04 -1.31
N ILE A 114 -2.07 -30.06 -0.43
CA ILE A 114 -3.02 -29.62 0.62
C ILE A 114 -3.98 -28.59 0.03
N ALA A 115 -3.43 -27.68 -0.77
CA ALA A 115 -4.18 -26.62 -1.42
C ALA A 115 -3.57 -26.35 -2.80
N GLU A 116 -4.42 -26.29 -3.81
CA GLU A 116 -4.03 -25.87 -5.14
C GLU A 116 -3.69 -24.38 -5.12
N GLY A 117 -2.70 -23.98 -5.93
CA GLY A 117 -2.42 -22.58 -6.12
C GLY A 117 -3.60 -21.84 -6.76
N HIS A 118 -3.58 -20.52 -6.68
CA HIS A 118 -4.56 -19.67 -7.35
C HIS A 118 -3.89 -18.80 -8.42
N ALA A 119 -4.69 -18.25 -9.33
CA ALA A 119 -4.18 -17.42 -10.42
C ALA A 119 -3.66 -16.07 -9.92
N LEU A 120 -2.55 -15.61 -10.48
CA LEU A 120 -1.91 -14.34 -10.17
C LEU A 120 -2.03 -13.38 -11.36
N PRO A 121 -2.14 -12.06 -11.12
CA PRO A 121 -2.11 -11.08 -12.19
C PRO A 121 -0.70 -11.01 -12.80
N THR A 122 -0.60 -11.33 -14.08
CA THR A 122 0.64 -11.28 -14.83
C THR A 122 0.78 -9.97 -15.61
N THR A 123 2.03 -9.52 -15.75
CA THR A 123 2.40 -8.38 -16.58
C THR A 123 3.36 -8.86 -17.65
N PRO A 124 2.86 -9.49 -18.74
CA PRO A 124 3.71 -9.95 -19.82
C PRO A 124 4.37 -8.74 -20.49
N GLY A 125 5.68 -8.83 -20.72
CA GLY A 125 6.43 -7.81 -21.46
C GLY A 125 7.47 -7.03 -20.66
N LEU A 126 7.48 -7.14 -19.32
CA LEU A 126 8.59 -6.63 -18.51
C LEU A 126 9.76 -7.61 -18.56
N LEU A 127 10.95 -7.10 -18.86
CA LEU A 127 12.19 -7.87 -18.89
C LEU A 127 13.18 -7.37 -17.83
N ASN A 128 14.30 -8.08 -17.70
CA ASN A 128 15.41 -7.68 -16.87
C ASN A 128 16.00 -6.34 -17.36
N HIS A 129 16.75 -5.66 -16.49
CA HIS A 129 17.36 -4.34 -16.77
C HIS A 129 16.38 -3.24 -17.20
N LEU A 130 15.10 -3.36 -16.81
CA LEU A 130 14.02 -2.38 -17.08
C LEU A 130 13.65 -2.24 -18.56
N VAL A 131 14.02 -3.21 -19.38
CA VAL A 131 13.69 -3.26 -20.81
C VAL A 131 12.26 -3.77 -20.98
N THR A 132 11.52 -3.22 -21.95
CA THR A 132 10.24 -3.78 -22.39
C THR A 132 10.42 -4.74 -23.55
N ARG A 133 9.47 -5.67 -23.73
CA ARG A 133 9.47 -6.59 -24.87
C ARG A 133 9.45 -5.83 -26.19
N ASP A 134 8.65 -4.77 -26.27
CA ASP A 134 8.52 -3.92 -27.46
C ASP A 134 9.85 -3.22 -27.79
N GLU A 135 10.54 -2.67 -26.79
CA GLU A 135 11.88 -2.08 -26.98
C GLU A 135 12.89 -3.12 -27.48
N LEU A 136 12.87 -4.33 -26.91
CA LEU A 136 13.76 -5.41 -27.33
C LEU A 136 13.48 -5.80 -28.80
N GLU A 137 12.22 -5.95 -29.17
CA GLU A 137 11.83 -6.32 -30.53
C GLU A 137 12.21 -5.24 -31.55
N GLN A 138 12.03 -3.96 -31.21
CA GLN A 138 12.48 -2.83 -32.04
C GLN A 138 14.00 -2.83 -32.22
N VAL A 139 14.76 -3.09 -31.14
CA VAL A 139 16.23 -3.17 -31.21
C VAL A 139 16.68 -4.36 -32.04
N ILE A 140 16.02 -5.53 -31.89
CA ILE A 140 16.32 -6.73 -32.68
C ILE A 140 16.07 -6.47 -34.17
N GLN A 141 14.94 -5.87 -34.53
CA GLN A 141 14.61 -5.52 -35.91
C GLN A 141 15.62 -4.53 -36.49
N LYS A 142 15.95 -3.46 -35.75
CA LYS A 142 16.94 -2.48 -36.17
C LYS A 142 18.34 -3.09 -36.31
N ALA A 143 18.74 -3.98 -35.41
CA ALA A 143 20.03 -4.66 -35.49
C ALA A 143 20.09 -5.63 -36.68
N TYR A 144 18.99 -6.31 -36.99
CA TYR A 144 18.89 -7.18 -38.17
C TYR A 144 19.05 -6.39 -39.47
N THR A 145 18.36 -5.26 -39.60
CA THR A 145 18.44 -4.44 -40.82
C THR A 145 19.83 -3.84 -41.02
N LEU A 146 20.49 -3.40 -39.95
CA LEU A 146 21.83 -2.81 -40.01
C LEU A 146 22.95 -3.83 -40.27
N THR A 147 22.79 -5.07 -39.82
CA THR A 147 23.82 -6.12 -39.99
C THR A 147 23.58 -7.00 -41.22
N LYS A 148 22.46 -6.82 -41.93
CA LYS A 148 22.13 -7.58 -43.13
C LYS A 148 23.26 -7.43 -44.18
N PRO A 149 23.80 -8.55 -44.71
CA PRO A 149 24.81 -8.49 -45.76
C PRO A 149 24.33 -7.66 -46.95
N LEU A 150 25.14 -6.70 -47.38
CA LEU A 150 24.85 -5.91 -48.57
C LEU A 150 25.04 -6.79 -49.81
N LYS A 151 24.06 -6.73 -50.71
CA LYS A 151 24.20 -7.33 -52.04
C LYS A 151 25.13 -6.47 -52.86
N SER A 152 25.88 -7.10 -53.74
CA SER A 152 26.70 -6.37 -54.70
C SER A 152 25.83 -5.53 -55.64
N ASP A 153 26.29 -4.32 -55.98
CA ASP A 153 25.55 -3.42 -56.88
C ASP A 153 25.50 -3.96 -58.32
N ASN A 154 26.51 -4.75 -58.71
CA ASN A 154 26.65 -5.33 -60.04
C ASN A 154 26.35 -6.85 -60.02
N PRO A 155 25.18 -7.29 -60.49
CA PRO A 155 24.78 -8.69 -60.44
C PRO A 155 25.62 -9.62 -61.32
N GLU A 156 26.31 -9.09 -62.34
CA GLU A 156 27.15 -9.87 -63.25
C GLU A 156 28.50 -10.29 -62.62
N THR A 157 29.00 -9.52 -61.65
CA THR A 157 30.25 -9.81 -60.93
C THR A 157 30.01 -10.55 -59.61
N ALA A 158 28.75 -10.73 -59.24
CA ALA A 158 28.32 -11.31 -57.98
C ALA A 158 28.40 -12.85 -58.01
N ASP A 159 29.03 -13.45 -57.01
CA ASP A 159 28.98 -14.90 -56.81
C ASP A 159 27.69 -15.26 -56.03
N PRO A 160 26.65 -15.82 -56.68
CA PRO A 160 25.35 -16.03 -56.01
C PRO A 160 25.45 -17.01 -54.83
N VAL A 161 26.36 -17.98 -54.92
CA VAL A 161 26.59 -18.96 -53.85
C VAL A 161 27.15 -18.30 -52.59
N LYS A 162 28.09 -17.35 -52.74
CA LYS A 162 28.69 -16.65 -51.60
C LYS A 162 27.68 -15.71 -50.94
N GLU A 163 26.87 -15.00 -51.73
CA GLU A 163 25.81 -14.15 -51.19
C GLU A 163 24.77 -14.96 -50.42
N GLN A 164 24.33 -16.10 -50.96
CA GLN A 164 23.40 -17.00 -50.26
C GLN A 164 24.00 -17.57 -48.97
N GLN A 165 25.29 -17.96 -48.99
CA GLN A 165 25.97 -18.43 -47.78
C GLN A 165 26.03 -17.33 -46.70
N ALA A 166 26.37 -16.10 -47.08
CA ALA A 166 26.39 -14.96 -46.16
C ALA A 166 24.99 -14.65 -45.59
N GLU A 167 23.93 -14.72 -46.41
CA GLU A 167 22.55 -14.59 -45.95
C GLU A 167 22.18 -15.69 -44.94
N GLN A 168 22.49 -16.96 -45.23
CA GLN A 168 22.22 -18.07 -44.33
C GLN A 168 23.01 -17.98 -43.00
N GLU A 169 24.28 -17.56 -43.05
CA GLU A 169 25.09 -17.34 -41.86
C GLU A 169 24.53 -16.20 -41.01
N HIS A 170 24.11 -15.10 -41.65
CA HIS A 170 23.46 -13.98 -40.98
C HIS A 170 22.18 -14.39 -40.27
N GLU A 171 21.31 -15.17 -40.93
CA GLU A 171 20.06 -15.68 -40.33
C GLU A 171 20.33 -16.59 -39.13
N LYS A 172 21.28 -17.53 -39.25
CA LYS A 172 21.67 -18.43 -38.15
C LYS A 172 22.23 -17.66 -36.96
N ASN A 173 23.12 -16.70 -37.22
CA ASN A 173 23.72 -15.87 -36.19
C ASN A 173 22.66 -14.97 -35.53
N HIS A 174 21.76 -14.40 -36.31
CA HIS A 174 20.65 -13.60 -35.80
C HIS A 174 19.75 -14.42 -34.87
N ALA A 175 19.29 -15.60 -35.32
CA ALA A 175 18.45 -16.49 -34.51
C ALA A 175 19.13 -16.86 -33.18
N LYS A 176 20.43 -17.21 -33.24
CA LYS A 176 21.24 -17.51 -32.05
C LYS A 176 21.32 -16.32 -31.09
N VAL A 177 21.58 -15.11 -31.60
CA VAL A 177 21.67 -13.90 -30.77
C VAL A 177 20.32 -13.54 -30.15
N VAL A 178 19.22 -13.67 -30.88
CA VAL A 178 17.86 -13.44 -30.36
C VAL A 178 17.58 -14.38 -29.18
N GLU A 179 17.93 -15.66 -29.29
CA GLU A 179 17.80 -16.61 -28.20
C GLU A 179 18.66 -16.23 -26.97
N ILE A 180 19.92 -15.86 -27.20
CA ILE A 180 20.83 -15.41 -26.14
C ILE A 180 20.28 -14.17 -25.42
N LEU A 181 19.81 -13.17 -26.17
CA LEU A 181 19.23 -11.95 -25.61
C LEU A 181 17.98 -12.25 -24.78
N ASN A 182 17.09 -13.12 -25.27
CA ASN A 182 15.90 -13.55 -24.53
C ASN A 182 16.28 -14.21 -23.19
N ARG A 183 17.33 -15.04 -23.16
CA ARG A 183 17.81 -15.69 -21.92
C ARG A 183 18.44 -14.71 -20.95
N ILE A 184 19.29 -13.79 -21.44
CA ILE A 184 19.94 -12.75 -20.62
C ILE A 184 18.89 -11.82 -20.00
N LEU A 185 17.90 -11.42 -20.81
CA LEU A 185 16.87 -10.48 -20.41
C LEU A 185 15.68 -11.13 -19.68
N SER A 186 15.66 -12.46 -19.54
CA SER A 186 14.64 -13.14 -18.74
C SER A 186 14.64 -12.62 -17.30
N LEU A 187 13.46 -12.26 -16.79
CA LEU A 187 13.29 -11.82 -15.39
C LEU A 187 13.51 -12.94 -14.38
N GLU A 188 13.48 -14.20 -14.80
CA GLU A 188 13.78 -15.35 -13.93
C GLU A 188 15.23 -15.31 -13.43
N ASN A 189 16.13 -14.76 -14.26
CA ASN A 189 17.55 -14.60 -13.93
C ASN A 189 17.84 -13.29 -13.17
N ALA A 190 16.81 -12.52 -12.83
CA ALA A 190 16.98 -11.19 -12.25
C ALA A 190 17.32 -11.23 -10.75
N ASN A 191 18.15 -10.29 -10.31
CA ASN A 191 18.39 -10.08 -8.88
C ASN A 191 17.16 -9.43 -8.21
N SER A 192 16.99 -9.67 -6.90
CA SER A 192 16.03 -9.01 -6.00
C SER A 192 15.91 -7.48 -6.21
N LYS A 193 17.03 -6.80 -6.49
CA LYS A 193 17.02 -5.37 -6.81
C LYS A 193 16.23 -5.09 -8.07
N ILE A 194 16.45 -5.84 -9.16
CA ILE A 194 15.73 -5.63 -10.41
C ILE A 194 14.25 -6.02 -10.24
N LEU A 195 13.95 -7.14 -9.58
CA LEU A 195 12.56 -7.52 -9.27
C LEU A 195 11.81 -6.39 -8.54
N LEU A 196 12.47 -5.71 -7.60
CA LEU A 196 11.89 -4.54 -6.93
C LEU A 196 11.62 -3.39 -7.89
N HIS A 197 12.53 -3.07 -8.82
CA HIS A 197 12.31 -1.99 -9.79
C HIS A 197 11.22 -2.36 -10.80
N SER A 198 11.15 -3.61 -11.25
CA SER A 198 10.05 -4.11 -12.07
C SER A 198 8.71 -3.97 -11.33
N ASN A 199 8.66 -4.33 -10.04
CA ASN A 199 7.47 -4.13 -9.21
C ASN A 199 7.11 -2.65 -9.02
N ILE A 200 8.09 -1.75 -8.92
CA ILE A 200 7.84 -0.30 -8.87
C ILE A 200 7.14 0.15 -10.17
N LYS A 201 7.63 -0.30 -11.33
CA LYS A 201 6.99 0.01 -12.63
C LYS A 201 5.56 -0.52 -12.67
N ARG A 202 5.32 -1.77 -12.25
CA ARG A 202 3.97 -2.35 -12.12
C ARG A 202 3.07 -1.52 -11.19
N CYS A 203 3.59 -1.06 -10.05
CA CYS A 203 2.82 -0.21 -9.13
C CYS A 203 2.45 1.13 -9.76
N VAL A 204 3.36 1.73 -10.54
CA VAL A 204 3.10 2.99 -11.26
C VAL A 204 2.05 2.79 -12.35
N GLU A 205 2.12 1.69 -13.10
CA GLU A 205 1.15 1.37 -14.15
C GLU A 205 -0.24 1.09 -13.57
N GLU A 206 -0.33 0.34 -12.47
CA GLU A 206 -1.59 -0.08 -11.85
C GLU A 206 -2.28 1.02 -11.04
N PHE A 207 -1.51 1.77 -10.24
CA PHE A 207 -2.04 2.75 -9.29
C PHE A 207 -1.77 4.21 -9.70
N GLY A 208 -1.01 4.43 -10.77
CA GLY A 208 -0.72 5.76 -11.26
C GLY A 208 -1.97 6.46 -11.75
N ARG A 209 -2.18 7.70 -11.30
CA ARG A 209 -3.38 8.48 -11.61
C ARG A 209 -3.55 8.74 -13.10
N HIS A 210 -2.46 8.70 -13.87
CA HIS A 210 -2.48 8.79 -15.33
C HIS A 210 -3.26 7.63 -16.00
N ASN A 211 -3.37 6.48 -15.36
CA ASN A 211 -4.16 5.34 -15.83
C ASN A 211 -5.49 5.22 -15.08
N THR A 212 -5.49 5.35 -13.74
CA THR A 212 -6.72 5.17 -12.96
C THR A 212 -7.77 6.23 -13.24
N ASP A 213 -7.39 7.47 -13.54
CA ASP A 213 -8.34 8.56 -13.81
C ASP A 213 -9.16 8.31 -15.11
N LYS A 214 -8.69 7.40 -15.98
CA LYS A 214 -9.38 6.98 -17.22
C LYS A 214 -10.40 5.86 -16.98
N VAL A 215 -10.12 4.99 -16.00
CA VAL A 215 -10.88 3.75 -15.76
C VAL A 215 -11.87 3.91 -14.61
N LEU A 216 -11.43 4.53 -13.51
CA LEU A 216 -12.23 4.66 -12.28
C LEU A 216 -13.07 5.92 -12.30
N ARG A 217 -14.22 5.88 -11.63
CA ARG A 217 -15.08 7.04 -11.49
C ARG A 217 -14.41 8.06 -10.58
N GLN A 218 -14.34 9.28 -11.09
CA GLN A 218 -13.78 10.40 -10.34
C GLN A 218 -14.74 10.82 -9.23
N LYS A 219 -14.18 11.25 -8.11
CA LYS A 219 -14.94 11.83 -7.01
C LYS A 219 -15.73 13.06 -7.50
N PRO A 220 -16.99 13.25 -7.08
CA PRO A 220 -17.74 14.47 -7.41
C PRO A 220 -16.99 15.72 -6.93
N LYS A 221 -17.02 16.78 -7.74
CA LYS A 221 -16.48 18.08 -7.36
C LYS A 221 -17.21 18.58 -6.10
N SER A 222 -16.49 19.28 -5.22
CA SER A 222 -17.13 19.91 -4.06
C SER A 222 -18.15 20.93 -4.51
N ALA A 223 -19.26 21.09 -3.79
CA ALA A 223 -20.25 22.13 -4.06
C ALA A 223 -19.66 23.56 -4.01
N LEU A 224 -18.54 23.73 -3.30
CA LEU A 224 -17.75 24.98 -3.21
C LEU A 224 -16.78 25.19 -4.39
N ALA A 225 -16.76 24.31 -5.39
CA ALA A 225 -15.84 24.46 -6.52
C ALA A 225 -16.42 25.45 -7.54
N ASP A 226 -15.60 26.43 -7.95
CA ASP A 226 -16.00 27.40 -8.96
C ASP A 226 -16.34 26.70 -10.29
N PRO A 227 -17.55 26.90 -10.85
CA PRO A 227 -17.94 26.25 -12.10
C PRO A 227 -17.13 26.76 -13.31
N ASN A 228 -16.65 28.00 -13.23
CA ASN A 228 -15.85 28.66 -14.27
C ASN A 228 -14.33 28.52 -14.07
N ALA A 229 -13.88 27.67 -13.15
CA ALA A 229 -12.46 27.43 -12.97
C ALA A 229 -11.85 26.85 -14.26
N PRO A 230 -10.66 27.32 -14.69
CA PRO A 230 -9.99 26.77 -15.86
C PRO A 230 -9.73 25.27 -15.66
N PRO A 231 -9.74 24.47 -16.76
CA PRO A 231 -9.39 23.07 -16.68
C PRO A 231 -7.96 22.93 -16.13
N LYS A 232 -7.74 21.88 -15.34
CA LYS A 232 -6.40 21.59 -14.82
C LYS A 232 -5.47 21.25 -16.00
N PRO A 233 -4.21 21.71 -15.98
CA PRO A 233 -3.25 21.33 -17.01
C PRO A 233 -3.06 19.82 -17.03
N GLU A 234 -2.79 19.29 -18.22
CA GLU A 234 -2.44 17.89 -18.38
C GLU A 234 -1.10 17.58 -17.71
N ARG A 235 -0.92 16.32 -17.32
CA ARG A 235 0.31 15.88 -16.68
C ARG A 235 1.38 15.75 -17.76
N ALA A 236 2.57 16.30 -17.50
CA ALA A 236 3.71 16.18 -18.41
C ALA A 236 4.28 14.74 -18.49
N GLY A 237 4.00 13.89 -17.51
CA GLY A 237 4.56 12.54 -17.45
C GLY A 237 3.80 11.60 -16.52
N PRO A 238 4.31 10.36 -16.35
CA PRO A 238 3.68 9.35 -15.52
C PRO A 238 3.65 9.77 -14.05
N ASP A 239 2.53 9.48 -13.41
CA ASP A 239 2.33 9.77 -11.99
C ASP A 239 3.07 8.75 -11.11
N THR A 240 4.14 9.20 -10.46
CA THR A 240 5.00 8.38 -9.58
C THR A 240 4.92 8.81 -8.11
N GLY A 241 4.31 9.97 -7.84
CA GLY A 241 4.33 10.63 -6.53
C GLY A 241 3.03 10.54 -5.76
N SER A 242 1.97 9.99 -6.35
CA SER A 242 0.68 9.88 -5.69
C SER A 242 0.71 8.93 -4.49
N SER A 243 -0.20 9.17 -3.54
CA SER A 243 -0.23 8.39 -2.29
C SER A 243 -0.48 6.91 -2.57
N GLU A 244 -1.31 6.61 -3.57
CA GLU A 244 -1.63 5.26 -4.03
C GLU A 244 -0.36 4.51 -4.46
N VAL A 245 0.41 5.10 -5.37
CA VAL A 245 1.67 4.54 -5.87
C VAL A 245 2.68 4.39 -4.75
N GLN A 246 2.83 5.39 -3.88
CA GLN A 246 3.75 5.32 -2.75
C GLN A 246 3.37 4.19 -1.77
N ILE A 247 2.09 4.00 -1.49
CA ILE A 247 1.58 2.93 -0.62
C ILE A 247 1.85 1.56 -1.26
N ALA A 248 1.57 1.40 -2.56
CA ALA A 248 1.84 0.16 -3.30
C ALA A 248 3.33 -0.22 -3.28
N ILE A 249 4.22 0.75 -3.53
CA ILE A 249 5.68 0.53 -3.48
C ILE A 249 6.12 0.16 -2.06
N LEU A 250 5.57 0.80 -1.03
CA LEU A 250 5.86 0.45 0.36
C LEU A 250 5.38 -0.97 0.67
N THR A 251 4.21 -1.39 0.20
CA THR A 251 3.71 -2.76 0.37
C THR A 251 4.64 -3.78 -0.28
N ALA A 252 5.15 -3.53 -1.49
CA ALA A 252 6.14 -4.40 -2.12
C ALA A 252 7.45 -4.50 -1.31
N LYS A 253 7.95 -3.36 -0.79
CA LYS A 253 9.15 -3.32 0.07
C LYS A 253 8.95 -4.04 1.40
N ILE A 254 7.80 -3.82 2.05
CA ILE A 254 7.42 -4.46 3.31
C ILE A 254 7.34 -5.96 3.12
N ARG A 255 6.66 -6.44 2.06
CA ARG A 255 6.56 -7.87 1.75
C ARG A 255 7.94 -8.50 1.57
N LYS A 256 8.80 -7.90 0.74
CA LYS A 256 10.15 -8.43 0.50
C LYS A 256 10.95 -8.49 1.79
N LEU A 257 10.98 -7.41 2.58
CA LEU A 257 11.74 -7.35 3.82
C LEU A 257 11.20 -8.31 4.89
N ALA A 258 9.88 -8.42 5.03
CA ALA A 258 9.25 -9.34 5.96
C ALA A 258 9.55 -10.80 5.57
N LYS A 259 9.53 -11.14 4.28
CA LYS A 259 9.90 -12.47 3.76
C LYS A 259 11.36 -12.81 4.08
N GLU A 260 12.29 -11.89 3.84
CA GLU A 260 13.72 -12.09 4.17
C GLU A 260 13.95 -12.24 5.68
N LEU A 261 13.23 -11.50 6.52
CA LEU A 261 13.34 -11.61 7.98
C LEU A 261 12.73 -12.92 8.53
N GLY A 262 11.72 -13.46 7.85
CA GLY A 262 11.14 -14.76 8.16
C GLY A 262 11.98 -15.94 7.67
N GLN A 263 12.90 -15.71 6.72
CA GLN A 263 13.81 -16.71 6.18
C GLN A 263 15.18 -16.70 6.90
N ASN A 264 15.88 -17.84 6.86
CA ASN A 264 17.25 -17.98 7.37
C ASN A 264 17.43 -17.51 8.84
N ARG A 265 18.60 -16.97 9.17
CA ARG A 265 18.91 -16.37 10.48
C ARG A 265 18.32 -14.96 10.65
N GLY A 266 17.26 -14.61 9.91
CA GLY A 266 16.65 -13.27 9.90
C GLY A 266 16.19 -12.76 11.27
N TYR A 267 15.87 -13.66 12.20
CA TYR A 267 15.56 -13.30 13.59
C TYR A 267 16.71 -12.55 14.31
N LYS A 268 17.97 -12.75 13.88
CA LYS A 268 19.16 -12.06 14.41
C LYS A 268 19.32 -10.64 13.88
N ASP A 269 18.69 -10.31 12.76
CA ASP A 269 18.83 -9.01 12.11
C ASP A 269 17.94 -7.94 12.78
N LYS A 270 18.50 -7.29 13.79
CA LYS A 270 17.81 -6.24 14.56
C LYS A 270 17.67 -4.93 13.78
N HIS A 271 18.58 -4.64 12.85
CA HIS A 271 18.55 -3.41 12.07
C HIS A 271 17.42 -3.45 11.05
N ASN A 272 17.26 -4.56 10.34
CA ASN A 272 16.19 -4.69 9.37
C ASN A 272 14.80 -4.83 9.99
N LYS A 273 14.69 -5.37 11.22
CA LYS A 273 13.44 -5.28 12.01
C LYS A 273 13.02 -3.83 12.27
N ARG A 274 13.97 -2.95 12.60
CA ARG A 274 13.69 -1.50 12.71
C ARG A 274 13.26 -0.91 11.36
N ASN A 275 13.94 -1.27 10.27
CA ASN A 275 13.60 -0.80 8.93
C ASN A 275 12.17 -1.21 8.53
N LEU A 276 11.77 -2.45 8.81
CA LEU A 276 10.41 -2.94 8.57
C LEU A 276 9.37 -2.09 9.33
N ARG A 277 9.63 -1.81 10.61
CA ARG A 277 8.78 -0.95 11.45
C ARG A 277 8.64 0.46 10.87
N VAL A 278 9.75 1.05 10.42
CA VAL A 278 9.75 2.39 9.79
C VAL A 278 8.93 2.40 8.50
N LEU A 279 9.05 1.37 7.67
CA LEU A 279 8.26 1.25 6.43
C LEU A 279 6.75 1.14 6.72
N CYS A 280 6.36 0.31 7.68
CA CYS A 280 4.96 0.16 8.06
C CYS A 280 4.38 1.47 8.62
N HIS A 281 5.10 2.17 9.51
CA HIS A 281 4.67 3.48 10.02
C HIS A 281 4.65 4.57 8.93
N ARG A 282 5.52 4.49 7.92
CA ARG A 282 5.45 5.39 6.77
C ARG A 282 4.20 5.11 5.93
N ARG A 283 3.88 3.83 5.66
CA ARG A 283 2.65 3.42 4.98
C ARG A 283 1.41 3.87 5.75
N GLN A 284 1.37 3.65 7.06
CA GLN A 284 0.29 4.10 7.94
C GLN A 284 0.02 5.61 7.84
N ARG A 285 1.07 6.45 7.83
CA ARG A 285 0.92 7.90 7.68
C ARG A 285 0.29 8.29 6.35
N LEU A 286 0.71 7.65 5.25
CA LEU A 286 0.14 7.87 3.93
C LEU A 286 -1.32 7.40 3.85
N MET A 287 -1.63 6.23 4.41
CA MET A 287 -2.99 5.70 4.48
C MET A 287 -3.93 6.65 5.23
N ARG A 288 -3.55 7.12 6.42
CA ARG A 288 -4.35 8.08 7.21
C ARG A 288 -4.57 9.41 6.48
N TYR A 289 -3.58 9.85 5.71
CA TYR A 289 -3.72 11.05 4.88
C TYR A 289 -4.68 10.82 3.71
N MET A 290 -4.52 9.70 3.01
CA MET A 290 -5.31 9.36 1.83
C MET A 290 -6.78 9.11 2.18
N GLU A 291 -7.06 8.41 3.28
CA GLU A 291 -8.43 8.17 3.80
C GLU A 291 -9.19 9.50 3.97
N LYS A 292 -8.56 10.49 4.61
CA LYS A 292 -9.13 11.84 4.81
C LYS A 292 -9.32 12.60 3.50
N LYS A 293 -8.39 12.45 2.55
CA LYS A 293 -8.40 13.21 1.29
C LYS A 293 -9.42 12.64 0.30
N GLU A 294 -9.43 11.33 0.13
CA GLU A 294 -10.28 10.63 -0.81
C GLU A 294 -11.72 10.54 -0.31
N ARG A 295 -11.95 10.38 1.00
CA ARG A 295 -13.28 10.20 1.62
C ARG A 295 -14.07 9.04 0.99
N GLY A 296 -13.41 7.89 0.81
CA GLY A 296 -14.07 6.70 0.24
C GLY A 296 -14.36 6.79 -1.26
N SER A 297 -13.50 7.46 -2.03
CA SER A 297 -13.60 7.43 -3.50
C SER A 297 -13.35 6.01 -4.03
N GLU A 298 -13.83 5.72 -5.24
CA GLU A 298 -13.60 4.40 -5.89
C GLU A 298 -12.11 4.09 -6.06
N ARG A 299 -11.28 5.12 -6.23
CA ARG A 299 -9.81 4.98 -6.24
C ARG A 299 -9.26 4.44 -4.91
N TRP A 300 -9.79 4.92 -3.79
CA TRP A 300 -9.39 4.44 -2.47
C TRP A 300 -9.81 2.99 -2.26
N THR A 301 -11.06 2.64 -2.57
CA THR A 301 -11.55 1.26 -2.40
C THR A 301 -10.83 0.28 -3.32
N SER A 302 -10.63 0.65 -4.59
CA SER A 302 -9.87 -0.17 -5.55
C SER A 302 -8.43 -0.43 -5.09
N MET A 303 -7.77 0.58 -4.51
CA MET A 303 -6.43 0.41 -3.96
C MET A 303 -6.43 -0.56 -2.76
N LEU A 304 -7.38 -0.42 -1.83
CA LEU A 304 -7.49 -1.30 -0.66
C LEU A 304 -7.70 -2.75 -1.07
N GLU A 305 -8.62 -3.00 -2.01
CA GLU A 305 -8.95 -4.34 -2.52
C GLU A 305 -7.77 -4.97 -3.25
N LYS A 306 -7.14 -4.22 -4.18
CA LYS A 306 -5.98 -4.73 -4.94
C LYS A 306 -4.79 -5.03 -4.04
N LEU A 307 -4.48 -4.16 -3.08
CA LEU A 307 -3.33 -4.34 -2.17
C LEU A 307 -3.66 -5.19 -0.93
N GLY A 308 -4.92 -5.55 -0.72
CA GLY A 308 -5.34 -6.29 0.47
C GLY A 308 -5.10 -5.54 1.78
N LEU A 309 -5.18 -4.21 1.77
CA LEU A 309 -4.90 -3.41 2.96
C LEU A 309 -6.12 -3.36 3.87
N SER A 310 -5.98 -3.87 5.08
CA SER A 310 -7.04 -3.87 6.09
C SER A 310 -6.85 -2.74 7.12
N PRO A 311 -7.92 -2.36 7.85
CA PRO A 311 -7.88 -1.33 8.90
C PRO A 311 -6.72 -1.47 9.91
N ALA A 312 -6.30 -2.70 10.22
CA ALA A 312 -5.15 -3.00 11.08
C ALA A 312 -3.85 -2.30 10.63
N THR A 313 -3.70 -2.05 9.34
CA THR A 313 -2.48 -1.47 8.76
C THR A 313 -2.38 0.05 8.93
N TRP A 314 -3.45 0.76 9.32
CA TRP A 314 -3.38 2.22 9.54
C TRP A 314 -4.21 2.81 10.68
N GLN A 315 -5.31 2.18 11.11
CA GLN A 315 -6.22 2.80 12.08
C GLN A 315 -5.59 2.86 13.47
N GLU A 316 -5.17 1.72 14.01
CA GLU A 316 -4.59 1.61 15.35
C GLU A 316 -3.06 1.74 15.37
N GLN A 317 -2.46 1.68 16.55
CA GLN A 317 -1.01 1.66 16.69
C GLN A 317 -0.45 0.32 16.22
N ILE A 318 0.53 0.36 15.30
CA ILE A 318 1.19 -0.86 14.84
C ILE A 318 2.23 -1.28 15.89
N SER A 319 1.96 -2.37 16.59
CA SER A 319 2.91 -3.05 17.48
C SER A 319 3.64 -4.17 16.74
N PHE A 320 4.93 -4.36 17.05
CA PHE A 320 5.83 -5.36 16.47
C PHE A 320 6.49 -6.19 17.56
#